data_AF-A0A2E7ZR27-F1
#
_entry.id   AF-A0A2E7ZR27-F1
#
_cell.length_a   1.000
_cell.length_b   1.000
_cell.length_c   1.000
_cell.angle_alpha   90.00
_cell.angle_beta   90.00
_cell.angle_gamma   90.00
#
_symmetry.space_group_name_H-M   'P 1'
#
loop_
_entity.id
_entity.type
_entity.pdbx_description
1 polymer ?
#
loop_
_entity_poly.entity_id
_entity_poly.type
_entity_poly.pdbx_seq_one_letter_code
_entity_poly.pdbx_strand_id
1 'polypeptide(L)'
;MIRRAVIALTLIVPLALSIWPQPTGANGVLVASKVYLNGVPHPVFFNDGDSFRVLAGSFAGTKARLAGYNTLESYGYTHSWGAWSAKELYHNAKMGTYNARKGVWRCTSDLKRDGYGRILWWCPRLAEDQIRKGLAHAMSVRGPANAKLIEVQREAIKHKRGMWAHGVPRYVVTSLHSADEHWFKGLPYNRMVSTVDGSSRKWRHRKRLKECTKVCWHDVTITKDSAAAGIAVLKQSPSLTPYLSKYNDSDLADLLASYAGNEDLGVLKPERSIADKSARYAKLGVEAKHFDKVLAKIVSDGLLTIATKKKGSCMVHAAYTRRYGRGAASCLH
;
A
#
# COMPACT_ATOMS: atom_id res chain seq x y z
N MET A 1 30.00 -6.22 58.29
CA MET A 1 29.07 -6.72 57.25
C MET A 1 27.96 -5.71 57.03
N ILE A 2 28.07 -4.83 56.04
CA ILE A 2 26.99 -3.88 55.70
C ILE A 2 26.81 -3.95 54.18
N ARG A 3 25.67 -4.51 53.75
CA ARG A 3 25.27 -4.67 52.35
C ARG A 3 24.93 -3.29 51.78
N ARG A 4 25.64 -2.86 50.73
CA ARG A 4 25.25 -1.69 49.92
C ARG A 4 24.14 -2.12 48.96
N ALA A 5 22.96 -1.54 49.13
CA ALA A 5 21.84 -1.67 48.19
C ALA A 5 22.11 -0.81 46.95
N VAL A 6 22.07 -1.42 45.77
CA VAL A 6 22.08 -0.73 44.48
C VAL A 6 20.63 -0.41 44.14
N ILE A 7 20.26 0.87 44.20
CA ILE A 7 18.97 1.36 43.73
C ILE A 7 19.05 1.44 42.20
N ALA A 8 18.30 0.58 41.51
CA ALA A 8 18.12 0.64 40.07
C ALA A 8 17.21 1.82 39.72
N LEU A 9 17.80 2.86 39.10
CA LEU A 9 17.07 4.02 38.60
C LEU A 9 16.34 3.62 37.31
N THR A 10 15.06 3.25 37.42
CA THR A 10 14.20 2.97 36.27
C THR A 10 13.88 4.29 35.56
N LEU A 11 14.58 4.56 34.44
CA LEU A 11 14.28 5.68 33.55
C LEU A 11 12.93 5.42 32.86
N ILE A 12 11.88 6.05 33.37
CA ILE A 12 10.59 6.17 32.69
C ILE A 12 10.80 7.16 31.53
N VAL A 13 11.01 6.63 30.33
CA VAL A 13 10.96 7.44 29.10
C VAL A 13 9.50 7.79 28.85
N PRO A 14 9.10 9.08 28.87
CA PRO A 14 7.74 9.45 28.52
C PRO A 14 7.53 9.10 27.05
N LEU A 15 6.54 8.26 26.75
CA LEU A 15 6.01 8.11 25.40
C LEU A 15 5.49 9.49 24.99
N ALA A 16 6.29 10.22 24.21
CA ALA A 16 5.86 11.47 23.61
C ALA A 16 4.69 11.18 22.66
N LEU A 17 3.47 11.34 23.19
CA LEU A 17 2.26 11.52 22.40
C LEU A 17 2.59 12.62 21.39
N SER A 18 2.73 12.24 20.13
CA SER A 18 2.99 13.18 19.04
C SER A 18 1.74 14.04 18.87
N ILE A 19 1.68 15.15 19.61
CA ILE A 19 0.72 16.22 19.42
C ILE A 19 1.11 16.89 18.10
N TRP A 20 0.59 16.36 17.00
CA TRP A 20 0.75 17.02 15.71
C TRP A 20 -0.14 18.25 15.68
N PRO A 21 0.37 19.39 15.16
CA PRO A 21 -0.47 20.56 14.93
C PRO A 21 -1.62 20.17 14.01
N GLN A 22 -2.84 20.43 14.49
CA GLN A 22 -4.03 20.41 13.65
C GLN A 22 -3.80 21.43 12.52
N PRO A 23 -4.13 21.13 11.26
CA PRO A 23 -4.17 22.15 10.23
C PRO A 23 -5.31 23.11 10.57
N THR A 24 -5.02 24.13 11.38
CA THR A 24 -5.85 25.32 11.51
C THR A 24 -5.61 26.17 10.27
N GLY A 25 -6.21 25.75 9.16
CA GLY A 25 -6.43 26.65 8.04
C GLY A 25 -7.36 27.76 8.51
N ALA A 26 -6.92 29.01 8.32
CA ALA A 26 -7.66 30.23 8.64
C ALA A 26 -9.16 30.11 8.31
N ASN A 27 -10.01 30.21 9.34
CA ASN A 27 -11.47 30.31 9.28
C ASN A 27 -12.24 29.27 8.41
N GLY A 28 -11.66 28.11 8.10
CA GLY A 28 -12.33 27.07 7.32
C GLY A 28 -13.27 26.23 8.18
N VAL A 29 -14.58 26.39 8.02
CA VAL A 29 -15.59 25.50 8.62
C VAL A 29 -15.25 24.05 8.26
N LEU A 30 -14.95 23.22 9.25
CA LEU A 30 -14.83 21.77 9.05
C LEU A 30 -16.20 21.25 8.61
N VAL A 31 -16.35 20.98 7.31
CA VAL A 31 -17.59 20.40 6.78
C VAL A 31 -17.70 18.98 7.33
N ALA A 32 -18.53 18.82 8.34
CA ALA A 32 -18.81 17.53 8.96
C ALA A 32 -19.71 16.70 8.04
N SER A 33 -19.38 15.41 7.92
CA SER A 33 -20.21 14.40 7.25
C SER A 33 -20.81 13.46 8.28
N LYS A 34 -22.01 12.93 8.01
CA LYS A 34 -22.69 11.99 8.91
C LYS A 34 -22.30 10.55 8.60
N VAL A 35 -21.69 9.86 9.55
CA VAL A 35 -21.36 8.43 9.46
C VAL A 35 -21.89 7.69 10.67
N TYR A 36 -22.60 6.59 10.45
CA TYR A 36 -23.03 5.68 11.52
C TYR A 36 -21.89 4.69 11.81
N LEU A 37 -21.32 4.79 13.01
CA LEU A 37 -20.25 3.92 13.51
C LEU A 37 -20.86 2.92 14.49
N ASN A 38 -20.85 1.63 14.15
CA ASN A 38 -21.53 0.57 14.92
C ASN A 38 -22.99 0.93 15.27
N GLY A 39 -23.70 1.50 14.30
CA GLY A 39 -25.12 1.89 14.46
C GLY A 39 -25.36 3.30 15.03
N VAL A 40 -24.34 3.96 15.59
CA VAL A 40 -24.48 5.28 16.24
C VAL A 40 -23.99 6.39 15.31
N PRO A 41 -24.78 7.45 15.03
CA PRO A 41 -24.37 8.55 14.16
C PRO A 41 -23.27 9.39 14.81
N HIS A 42 -22.21 9.67 14.04
CA HIS A 42 -21.09 10.51 14.43
C HIS A 42 -20.80 11.54 13.34
N PRO A 43 -20.50 12.80 13.70
CA PRO A 43 -19.94 13.76 12.78
C PRO A 43 -18.47 13.41 12.52
N VAL A 44 -18.07 13.37 11.25
CA VAL A 44 -16.69 13.06 10.85
C VAL A 44 -16.16 14.07 9.85
N PHE A 45 -14.84 14.19 9.78
CA PHE A 45 -14.14 14.95 8.75
C PHE A 45 -13.30 13.99 7.89
N PHE A 46 -13.65 13.85 6.61
CA PHE A 46 -12.87 13.09 5.64
C PHE A 46 -11.62 13.86 5.21
N ASN A 47 -10.44 13.30 5.50
CA ASN A 47 -9.16 13.85 5.05
C ASN A 47 -8.80 13.41 3.62
N ASP A 48 -9.26 12.22 3.23
CA ASP A 48 -9.19 11.67 1.88
C ASP A 48 -10.46 10.80 1.63
N GLY A 49 -10.51 10.04 0.54
CA GLY A 49 -11.69 9.24 0.21
C GLY A 49 -11.79 7.90 0.95
N ASP A 50 -10.80 7.54 1.77
CA ASP A 50 -10.75 6.27 2.51
C ASP A 50 -10.35 6.41 3.99
N SER A 51 -10.29 7.63 4.51
CA SER A 51 -9.91 7.94 5.89
C SER A 51 -10.69 9.16 6.38
N PHE A 52 -11.02 9.15 7.66
CA PHE A 52 -11.67 10.29 8.33
C PHE A 52 -11.22 10.42 9.78
N ARG A 53 -11.53 11.57 10.38
CA ARG A 53 -11.44 11.82 11.82
C ARG A 53 -12.83 11.97 12.41
N VAL A 54 -13.05 11.38 13.58
CA VAL A 54 -14.32 11.56 14.30
C VAL A 54 -14.27 12.87 15.09
N LEU A 55 -15.28 13.71 14.95
CA LEU A 55 -15.28 15.06 15.51
C LEU A 55 -15.93 15.13 16.91
N ALA A 56 -16.92 14.27 17.19
CA ALA A 56 -17.64 14.23 18.46
C ALA A 56 -18.14 12.82 18.77
N GLY A 57 -18.62 12.59 20.00
CA GLY A 57 -19.14 11.29 20.46
C GLY A 57 -18.07 10.39 21.11
N SER A 58 -18.41 9.12 21.35
CA SER A 58 -17.54 8.17 22.08
C SER A 58 -16.23 7.85 21.36
N PHE A 59 -16.14 8.13 20.06
CA PHE A 59 -14.93 7.96 19.26
C PHE A 59 -14.23 9.29 18.92
N ALA A 60 -14.59 10.41 19.55
CA ALA A 60 -14.03 11.73 19.25
C ALA A 60 -12.48 11.74 19.23
N GLY A 61 -11.90 12.44 18.25
CA GLY A 61 -10.45 12.55 18.07
C GLY A 61 -9.77 11.33 17.45
N THR A 62 -10.47 10.19 17.33
CA THR A 62 -9.91 9.01 16.68
C THR A 62 -9.76 9.20 15.17
N LYS A 63 -8.75 8.52 14.60
CA LYS A 63 -8.50 8.44 13.17
C LYS A 63 -9.03 7.11 12.65
N ALA A 64 -9.72 7.13 11.51
CA ALA A 64 -10.25 5.97 10.83
C ALA A 64 -9.46 5.67 9.54
N ARG A 65 -9.34 4.39 9.22
CA ARG A 65 -9.00 3.90 7.88
C ARG A 65 -10.11 2.97 7.42
N LEU A 66 -10.60 3.17 6.21
CA LEU A 66 -11.64 2.36 5.62
C LEU A 66 -11.03 1.10 5.02
N ALA A 67 -11.58 -0.05 5.42
CA ALA A 67 -11.13 -1.36 5.00
C ALA A 67 -11.71 -1.74 3.63
N GLY A 68 -11.01 -2.64 2.92
CA GLY A 68 -11.49 -3.27 1.69
C GLY A 68 -11.25 -2.49 0.40
N TYR A 69 -10.88 -1.21 0.47
CA TYR A 69 -10.55 -0.39 -0.69
C TYR A 69 -9.49 0.66 -0.36
N ASN A 70 -8.94 1.29 -1.41
CA ASN A 70 -8.07 2.44 -1.28
C ASN A 70 -8.41 3.47 -2.35
N THR A 71 -8.47 4.75 -1.96
CA THR A 71 -8.42 5.86 -2.92
C THR A 71 -6.97 6.23 -3.21
N LEU A 72 -6.75 6.90 -4.33
CA LEU A 72 -5.45 7.53 -4.60
C LEU A 72 -5.12 8.56 -3.50
N GLU A 73 -3.82 8.75 -3.27
CA GLU A 73 -3.35 9.70 -2.28
C GLU A 73 -3.75 11.13 -2.67
N SER A 74 -4.44 11.81 -1.75
CA SER A 74 -5.05 13.12 -2.01
C SER A 74 -4.23 14.29 -1.46
N TYR A 75 -2.95 14.08 -1.15
CA TYR A 75 -2.05 15.11 -0.63
C TYR A 75 -1.27 15.88 -1.71
N GLY A 76 -1.35 15.47 -2.98
CA GLY A 76 -0.76 16.21 -4.10
C GLY A 76 -0.67 15.40 -5.38
N TYR A 77 0.02 15.94 -6.38
CA TYR A 77 0.24 15.32 -7.70
C TYR A 77 1.21 14.15 -7.66
N THR A 78 0.76 13.03 -7.09
CA THR A 78 1.63 11.89 -6.78
C THR A 78 1.57 10.78 -7.81
N HIS A 79 0.37 10.40 -8.26
CA HIS A 79 0.17 9.19 -9.06
C HIS A 79 0.17 9.46 -10.56
N SER A 80 0.66 8.53 -11.39
CA SER A 80 0.52 8.59 -12.85
C SER A 80 0.63 7.21 -13.50
N TRP A 81 -0.11 6.98 -14.59
CA TRP A 81 0.02 5.81 -15.47
C TRP A 81 -0.70 6.05 -16.78
N GLY A 82 -0.39 5.25 -17.80
CA GLY A 82 -1.00 5.42 -19.13
C GLY A 82 -0.84 6.86 -19.63
N ALA A 83 -1.95 7.46 -20.07
CA ALA A 83 -1.98 8.87 -20.49
C ALA A 83 -2.41 9.83 -19.36
N TRP A 84 -2.58 9.35 -18.11
CA TRP A 84 -2.90 10.24 -17.00
C TRP A 84 -1.69 11.04 -16.53
N SER A 85 -1.87 12.36 -16.45
CA SER A 85 -1.00 13.23 -15.67
C SER A 85 -1.27 13.07 -14.17
N ALA A 86 -0.31 13.53 -13.36
CA ALA A 86 -0.46 13.47 -11.91
C ALA A 86 -1.50 14.43 -11.35
N LYS A 87 -1.74 15.56 -12.04
CA LYS A 87 -2.78 16.53 -11.71
C LYS A 87 -4.18 15.95 -11.91
N GLU A 88 -4.41 15.23 -13.00
CA GLU A 88 -5.71 14.63 -13.29
C GLU A 88 -6.06 13.48 -12.33
N LEU A 89 -5.08 12.64 -11.97
CA LEU A 89 -5.31 11.60 -10.96
C LEU A 89 -5.50 12.17 -9.56
N TYR A 90 -4.84 13.28 -9.26
CA TYR A 90 -5.13 14.03 -8.03
C TYR A 90 -6.56 14.59 -8.03
N HIS A 91 -7.09 15.04 -9.17
CA HIS A 91 -8.50 15.40 -9.28
C HIS A 91 -9.41 14.21 -8.93
N ASN A 92 -9.15 13.02 -9.48
CA ASN A 92 -9.88 11.80 -9.11
C ASN A 92 -9.77 11.50 -7.60
N ALA A 93 -8.60 11.67 -6.99
CA ALA A 93 -8.40 11.50 -5.55
C ALA A 93 -9.29 12.47 -4.74
N LYS A 94 -9.39 13.75 -5.15
CA LYS A 94 -10.27 14.74 -4.53
C LYS A 94 -11.74 14.45 -4.73
N MET A 95 -12.12 13.94 -5.91
CA MET A 95 -13.48 13.50 -6.17
C MET A 95 -13.86 12.33 -5.27
N GLY A 96 -12.92 11.42 -4.95
CA GLY A 96 -13.10 10.40 -3.92
C GLY A 96 -13.43 11.00 -2.55
N THR A 97 -12.65 11.99 -2.09
CA THR A 97 -12.93 12.70 -0.82
C THR A 97 -14.30 13.38 -0.84
N TYR A 98 -14.64 14.06 -1.94
CA TYR A 98 -15.91 14.76 -2.08
C TYR A 98 -17.11 13.81 -2.06
N ASN A 99 -16.98 12.68 -2.77
CA ASN A 99 -17.99 11.63 -2.80
C ASN A 99 -18.25 11.06 -1.39
N ALA A 100 -17.17 10.78 -0.63
CA ALA A 100 -17.28 10.33 0.75
C ALA A 100 -17.98 11.38 1.64
N ARG A 101 -17.77 12.68 1.41
CA ARG A 101 -18.39 13.73 2.22
C ARG A 101 -19.88 13.92 1.98
N LYS A 102 -20.36 13.64 0.77
CA LYS A 102 -21.76 13.87 0.37
C LYS A 102 -22.74 12.82 0.87
N GLY A 103 -22.27 11.60 1.14
CA GLY A 103 -23.15 10.50 1.51
C GLY A 103 -23.41 10.37 3.00
N VAL A 104 -24.35 9.48 3.32
CA VAL A 104 -24.58 8.98 4.67
C VAL A 104 -24.16 7.52 4.69
N TRP A 105 -23.13 7.21 5.45
CA TRP A 105 -22.49 5.89 5.42
C TRP A 105 -22.72 5.14 6.72
N ARG A 106 -22.90 3.83 6.61
CA ARG A 106 -22.99 2.92 7.76
C ARG A 106 -21.76 2.05 7.78
N CYS A 107 -21.07 2.05 8.91
CA CYS A 107 -19.78 1.42 9.08
C CYS A 107 -19.75 0.59 10.35
N THR A 108 -19.03 -0.52 10.30
CA THR A 108 -18.84 -1.42 11.44
C THR A 108 -17.35 -1.65 11.71
N SER A 109 -17.00 -1.89 12.97
CA SER A 109 -15.62 -2.16 13.38
C SER A 109 -15.56 -3.01 14.65
N ASP A 110 -14.56 -3.87 14.73
CA ASP A 110 -14.10 -4.57 15.93
C ASP A 110 -13.08 -3.73 16.74
N LEU A 111 -12.91 -2.46 16.36
CA LEU A 111 -12.01 -1.47 16.95
C LEU A 111 -10.52 -1.81 16.83
N LYS A 112 -10.15 -2.78 15.99
CA LYS A 112 -8.74 -3.06 15.68
C LYS A 112 -8.09 -1.85 15.01
N ARG A 113 -6.82 -1.66 15.34
CA ARG A 113 -6.00 -0.58 14.78
C ARG A 113 -5.01 -1.10 13.75
N ASP A 114 -4.72 -0.28 12.76
CA ASP A 114 -3.61 -0.51 11.84
C ASP A 114 -2.26 -0.11 12.46
N GLY A 115 -1.16 -0.29 11.71
CA GLY A 115 0.19 0.05 12.16
C GLY A 115 0.42 1.54 12.41
N TYR A 116 -0.51 2.41 11.98
CA TYR A 116 -0.48 3.86 12.20
C TYR A 116 -1.43 4.30 13.34
N GLY A 117 -2.02 3.33 14.04
CA GLY A 117 -2.95 3.58 15.15
C GLY A 117 -4.35 4.01 14.72
N ARG A 118 -4.71 3.90 13.43
CA ARG A 118 -6.06 4.22 12.92
C ARG A 118 -6.99 3.04 13.15
N ILE A 119 -8.23 3.30 13.58
CA ILE A 119 -9.27 2.28 13.72
C ILE A 119 -9.71 1.84 12.31
N LEU A 120 -9.77 0.52 12.09
CA LEU A 120 -10.24 -0.05 10.82
C LEU A 120 -11.77 -0.12 10.81
N TRP A 121 -12.39 0.63 9.90
CA TRP A 121 -13.84 0.63 9.72
C TRP A 121 -14.21 0.00 8.39
N TRP A 122 -15.24 -0.84 8.38
CA TRP A 122 -15.81 -1.39 7.16
C TRP A 122 -17.12 -0.67 6.80
N CYS A 123 -17.12 0.04 5.68
CA CYS A 123 -18.27 0.80 5.18
C CYS A 123 -18.68 0.26 3.79
N PRO A 124 -19.44 -0.84 3.70
CA PRO A 124 -19.63 -1.59 2.45
C PRO A 124 -20.22 -0.74 1.32
N ARG A 125 -21.22 0.10 1.62
CA ARG A 125 -21.87 0.96 0.62
C ARG A 125 -20.96 2.06 0.09
N LEU A 126 -20.13 2.64 0.95
CA LEU A 126 -19.15 3.64 0.53
C LEU A 126 -18.06 2.98 -0.34
N ALA A 127 -17.53 1.83 0.08
CA ALA A 127 -16.53 1.08 -0.68
C ALA A 127 -17.04 0.74 -2.08
N GLU A 128 -18.26 0.19 -2.18
CA GLU A 128 -18.88 -0.14 -3.46
C GLU A 128 -19.08 1.11 -4.33
N ASP A 129 -19.60 2.20 -3.76
CA ASP A 129 -19.86 3.43 -4.52
C ASP A 129 -18.57 4.10 -5.03
N GLN A 130 -17.52 4.17 -4.20
CA GLN A 130 -16.21 4.70 -4.61
C GLN A 130 -15.61 3.90 -5.76
N ILE A 131 -15.63 2.56 -5.66
CA ILE A 131 -15.07 1.68 -6.68
C ILE A 131 -15.90 1.74 -7.96
N ARG A 132 -17.24 1.72 -7.86
CA ARG A 132 -18.15 1.77 -9.01
C ARG A 132 -17.96 3.04 -9.84
N LYS A 133 -17.64 4.16 -9.20
CA LYS A 133 -17.33 5.45 -9.84
C LYS A 133 -15.89 5.55 -10.36
N GLY A 134 -15.04 4.56 -10.09
CA GLY A 134 -13.61 4.61 -10.42
C GLY A 134 -12.82 5.62 -9.59
N LEU A 135 -13.28 5.95 -8.38
CA LEU A 135 -12.61 6.85 -7.43
C LEU A 135 -11.70 6.09 -6.44
N ALA A 136 -11.85 4.77 -6.40
CA ALA A 136 -11.10 3.85 -5.59
C ALA A 136 -10.84 2.54 -6.35
N HIS A 137 -9.94 1.73 -5.79
CA HIS A 137 -9.77 0.34 -6.15
C HIS A 137 -9.95 -0.57 -4.93
N ALA A 138 -10.42 -1.79 -5.16
CA ALA A 138 -10.47 -2.84 -4.14
C ALA A 138 -9.06 -3.12 -3.62
N MET A 139 -8.96 -3.38 -2.32
CA MET A 139 -7.68 -3.61 -1.65
C MET A 139 -7.84 -4.57 -0.48
N SER A 140 -6.93 -5.55 -0.42
CA SER A 140 -6.69 -6.36 0.77
C SER A 140 -5.19 -6.50 1.03
N VAL A 141 -4.82 -6.46 2.30
CA VAL A 141 -3.44 -6.71 2.78
C VAL A 141 -3.22 -8.18 3.17
N ARG A 142 -4.23 -9.04 3.02
CA ARG A 142 -4.18 -10.46 3.42
C ARG A 142 -4.81 -11.34 2.33
N GLY A 143 -4.18 -11.36 1.16
CA GLY A 143 -4.67 -12.10 0.00
C GLY A 143 -5.60 -11.28 -0.90
N PRO A 144 -6.44 -11.95 -1.72
CA PRO A 144 -7.41 -11.27 -2.58
C PRO A 144 -8.37 -10.36 -1.81
N ALA A 145 -8.85 -9.31 -2.47
CA ALA A 145 -9.90 -8.45 -1.94
C ALA A 145 -11.28 -9.14 -2.00
N ASN A 146 -12.27 -8.50 -1.39
CA ASN A 146 -13.64 -8.97 -1.40
C ASN A 146 -14.14 -9.16 -2.85
N ALA A 147 -14.67 -10.34 -3.17
CA ALA A 147 -15.06 -10.71 -4.53
C ALA A 147 -16.10 -9.74 -5.13
N LYS A 148 -17.09 -9.29 -4.35
CA LYS A 148 -18.08 -8.31 -4.78
C LYS A 148 -17.43 -6.97 -5.16
N LEU A 149 -16.46 -6.50 -4.37
CA LEU A 149 -15.72 -5.27 -4.72
C LEU A 149 -14.87 -5.46 -5.99
N ILE A 150 -14.34 -6.66 -6.23
CA ILE A 150 -13.60 -6.98 -7.45
C ILE A 150 -14.51 -6.98 -8.68
N GLU A 151 -15.72 -7.52 -8.58
CA GLU A 151 -16.71 -7.44 -9.66
C GLU A 151 -17.06 -5.99 -10.00
N VAL A 152 -17.30 -5.16 -8.98
CA VAL A 152 -17.59 -3.73 -9.15
C VAL A 152 -16.39 -2.99 -9.76
N GLN A 153 -15.16 -3.33 -9.36
CA GLN A 153 -13.95 -2.79 -9.96
C GLN A 153 -13.82 -3.18 -11.44
N ARG A 154 -14.06 -4.45 -11.78
CA ARG A 154 -14.04 -4.92 -13.17
C ARG A 154 -15.05 -4.19 -14.03
N GLU A 155 -16.23 -3.92 -13.49
CA GLU A 155 -17.27 -3.13 -14.14
C GLU A 155 -16.82 -1.67 -14.37
N ALA A 156 -16.24 -1.02 -13.37
CA ALA A 156 -15.69 0.33 -13.50
C ALA A 156 -14.52 0.42 -14.49
N ILE A 157 -13.65 -0.61 -14.52
CA ILE A 157 -12.56 -0.75 -15.49
C ILE A 157 -13.11 -0.92 -16.91
N LYS A 158 -14.07 -1.83 -17.11
CA LYS A 158 -14.71 -2.08 -18.41
C LYS A 158 -15.30 -0.81 -18.99
N HIS A 159 -15.93 0.02 -18.15
CA HIS A 159 -16.53 1.29 -18.54
C HIS A 159 -15.59 2.48 -18.41
N LYS A 160 -14.28 2.27 -18.20
CA LYS A 160 -13.25 3.32 -18.18
C LYS A 160 -13.59 4.47 -17.22
N ARG A 161 -14.15 4.18 -16.05
CA ARG A 161 -14.61 5.21 -15.10
C ARG A 161 -13.46 5.76 -14.25
N GLY A 162 -13.51 7.06 -13.97
CA GLY A 162 -12.61 7.74 -13.04
C GLY A 162 -11.14 7.44 -13.34
N MET A 163 -10.40 6.95 -12.35
CA MET A 163 -8.97 6.62 -12.46
C MET A 163 -8.64 5.60 -13.58
N TRP A 164 -9.62 4.83 -14.08
CA TRP A 164 -9.40 3.82 -15.12
C TRP A 164 -9.48 4.36 -16.55
N ALA A 165 -9.87 5.62 -16.75
CA ALA A 165 -10.21 6.11 -18.08
C ALA A 165 -9.05 6.04 -19.08
N HIS A 166 -7.83 6.34 -18.64
CA HIS A 166 -6.65 6.41 -19.50
C HIS A 166 -5.73 5.18 -19.37
N GLY A 167 -6.31 4.04 -18.98
CA GLY A 167 -5.63 2.76 -18.89
C GLY A 167 -5.63 2.17 -17.49
N VAL A 168 -5.32 0.87 -17.43
CA VAL A 168 -5.30 0.08 -16.19
C VAL A 168 -3.91 -0.54 -16.04
N PRO A 169 -3.12 -0.13 -15.05
CA PRO A 169 -1.84 -0.76 -14.77
C PRO A 169 -2.09 -2.14 -14.12
N ARG A 170 -1.15 -3.09 -14.23
CA ARG A 170 -1.29 -4.38 -13.52
C ARG A 170 -1.31 -4.19 -12.00
N TYR A 171 -0.55 -3.20 -11.53
CA TYR A 171 -0.52 -2.79 -10.13
C TYR A 171 -0.66 -1.28 -10.00
N VAL A 172 -1.40 -0.84 -8.99
CA VAL A 172 -1.38 0.54 -8.50
C VAL A 172 -0.34 0.64 -7.38
N VAL A 173 0.68 1.50 -7.54
CA VAL A 173 1.60 1.85 -6.47
C VAL A 173 0.88 2.80 -5.51
N THR A 174 0.58 2.33 -4.30
CA THR A 174 -0.24 3.04 -3.32
C THR A 174 0.59 3.69 -2.22
N SER A 175 1.82 3.22 -1.98
CA SER A 175 2.71 3.89 -1.03
C SER A 175 4.18 3.68 -1.40
N LEU A 176 4.98 4.69 -1.09
CA LEU A 176 6.44 4.66 -1.17
C LEU A 176 7.05 4.85 0.21
N HIS A 177 8.11 4.10 0.50
CA HIS A 177 8.83 4.16 1.77
C HIS A 177 10.33 4.12 1.53
N SER A 178 11.03 5.19 1.89
CA SER A 178 12.47 5.28 1.71
C SER A 178 13.26 4.52 2.80
N ALA A 179 14.49 4.11 2.52
CA ALA A 179 15.35 3.39 3.47
C ALA A 179 15.85 4.21 4.67
N ASP A 180 15.81 5.53 4.58
CA ASP A 180 16.09 6.47 5.67
C ASP A 180 14.84 6.82 6.50
N GLU A 181 13.67 6.22 6.19
CA GLU A 181 12.50 6.31 7.07
C GLU A 181 12.70 5.43 8.32
N HIS A 182 13.14 6.04 9.43
CA HIS A 182 13.54 5.35 10.68
C HIS A 182 12.41 4.67 11.49
N TRP A 183 11.17 4.62 10.99
CA TRP A 183 10.03 4.11 11.75
C TRP A 183 9.66 2.64 11.42
N PHE A 184 10.37 1.99 10.50
CA PHE A 184 10.16 0.58 10.18
C PHE A 184 11.15 -0.36 10.86
N LYS A 185 10.63 -1.43 11.46
CA LYS A 185 11.44 -2.60 11.85
C LYS A 185 11.67 -3.49 10.62
N GLY A 186 12.79 -3.32 9.93
CA GLY A 186 13.22 -4.15 8.79
C GLY A 186 13.42 -3.39 7.49
N LEU A 187 13.51 -4.11 6.36
CA LEU A 187 13.66 -3.48 5.04
C LEU A 187 12.43 -2.64 4.69
N PRO A 188 12.62 -1.40 4.20
CA PRO A 188 11.52 -0.58 3.68
C PRO A 188 10.89 -1.27 2.46
N TYR A 189 9.69 -0.85 2.12
CA TYR A 189 8.99 -1.39 0.96
C TYR A 189 8.00 -0.40 0.39
N ASN A 190 7.85 -0.40 -0.93
CA ASN A 190 6.72 0.22 -1.60
C ASN A 190 5.53 -0.75 -1.58
N ARG A 191 4.31 -0.23 -1.49
CA ARG A 191 3.10 -1.05 -1.59
C ARG A 191 2.50 -0.94 -2.98
N MET A 192 2.15 -2.11 -3.51
CA MET A 192 1.48 -2.25 -4.80
C MET A 192 0.20 -3.03 -4.60
N VAL A 193 -0.87 -2.65 -5.28
CA VAL A 193 -2.15 -3.35 -5.23
C VAL A 193 -2.53 -3.81 -6.62
N SER A 194 -2.77 -5.11 -6.77
CA SER A 194 -3.16 -5.74 -8.03
C SER A 194 -4.52 -5.23 -8.48
N THR A 195 -4.64 -4.83 -9.74
CA THR A 195 -5.92 -4.42 -10.34
C THR A 195 -6.80 -5.62 -10.74
N VAL A 196 -6.26 -6.84 -10.67
CA VAL A 196 -6.97 -8.07 -11.04
C VAL A 196 -7.78 -8.64 -9.87
N ASP A 197 -7.18 -8.66 -8.68
CA ASP A 197 -7.71 -9.33 -7.49
C ASP A 197 -7.65 -8.46 -6.22
N GLY A 198 -7.14 -7.22 -6.30
CA GLY A 198 -7.04 -6.31 -5.17
C GLY A 198 -6.04 -6.73 -4.10
N SER A 199 -5.22 -7.75 -4.34
CA SER A 199 -4.21 -8.19 -3.39
C SER A 199 -3.05 -7.19 -3.29
N SER A 200 -2.60 -6.91 -2.07
CA SER A 200 -1.42 -6.09 -1.84
C SER A 200 -0.13 -6.91 -1.92
N ARG A 201 0.88 -6.34 -2.55
CA ARG A 201 2.25 -6.83 -2.59
C ARG A 201 3.21 -5.80 -2.02
N LYS A 202 4.24 -6.29 -1.33
CA LYS A 202 5.37 -5.47 -0.87
C LYS A 202 6.49 -5.56 -1.88
N TRP A 203 6.85 -4.43 -2.47
CA TRP A 203 8.07 -4.24 -3.22
C TRP A 203 9.16 -3.75 -2.25
N ARG A 204 9.88 -4.69 -1.64
CA ARG A 204 10.96 -4.37 -0.71
C ARG A 204 12.19 -3.90 -1.47
N HIS A 205 12.93 -2.95 -0.91
CA HIS A 205 14.17 -2.44 -1.49
C HIS A 205 15.12 -1.91 -0.39
N ARG A 206 16.31 -1.46 -0.80
CA ARG A 206 17.28 -0.76 0.05
C ARG A 206 17.48 0.71 -0.36
N LYS A 207 16.77 1.15 -1.40
CA LYS A 207 16.91 2.50 -1.97
C LYS A 207 16.53 3.58 -0.97
N ARG A 208 17.38 4.60 -0.87
CA ARG A 208 17.02 5.92 -0.34
C ARG A 208 16.39 6.72 -1.48
N LEU A 209 15.12 7.08 -1.33
CA LEU A 209 14.35 7.85 -2.30
C LEU A 209 14.52 9.33 -1.98
N LYS A 210 15.02 10.12 -2.94
CA LYS A 210 15.09 11.58 -2.77
C LYS A 210 13.67 12.16 -2.79
N GLU A 211 13.46 13.30 -2.15
CA GLU A 211 12.22 14.07 -2.31
C GLU A 211 11.96 14.31 -3.81
N CYS A 212 10.70 14.23 -4.23
CA CYS A 212 10.24 14.38 -5.60
C CYS A 212 10.72 13.33 -6.62
N THR A 213 11.32 12.23 -6.16
CA THR A 213 11.68 11.11 -7.05
C THR A 213 10.42 10.39 -7.52
N LYS A 214 10.26 10.23 -8.83
CA LYS A 214 9.19 9.43 -9.43
C LYS A 214 9.59 7.96 -9.49
N VAL A 215 8.91 7.12 -8.73
CA VAL A 215 9.13 5.67 -8.68
C VAL A 215 8.04 4.99 -9.48
N CYS A 216 8.43 4.12 -10.43
CA CYS A 216 7.51 3.45 -11.34
C CYS A 216 7.63 1.94 -11.23
N TRP A 217 6.49 1.26 -11.17
CA TRP A 217 6.38 -0.15 -11.48
C TRP A 217 6.35 -0.36 -12.99
N HIS A 218 7.04 -1.38 -13.48
CA HIS A 218 7.00 -1.82 -14.87
C HIS A 218 6.30 -3.16 -14.98
N ASP A 219 5.31 -3.22 -15.87
CA ASP A 219 4.64 -4.44 -16.28
C ASP A 219 5.53 -5.13 -17.31
N VAL A 220 6.19 -6.19 -16.87
CA VAL A 220 7.18 -6.93 -17.64
C VAL A 220 6.68 -8.32 -17.94
N THR A 221 6.90 -8.76 -19.18
CA THR A 221 6.75 -10.15 -19.59
C THR A 221 8.10 -10.65 -20.09
N ILE A 222 8.37 -11.93 -19.85
CA ILE A 222 9.53 -12.64 -20.38
C ILE A 222 9.06 -13.65 -21.43
N THR A 223 9.96 -14.10 -22.31
CA THR A 223 9.64 -15.13 -23.30
C THR A 223 9.30 -16.46 -22.62
N LYS A 224 8.53 -17.33 -23.29
CA LYS A 224 8.18 -18.65 -22.74
C LYS A 224 9.43 -19.49 -22.46
N ASP A 225 10.41 -19.44 -23.36
CA ASP A 225 11.65 -20.20 -23.24
C ASP A 225 12.51 -19.72 -22.07
N SER A 226 12.63 -18.39 -21.90
CA SER A 226 13.35 -17.84 -20.76
C SER A 226 12.62 -18.05 -19.42
N ALA A 227 11.29 -18.03 -19.41
CA ALA A 227 10.51 -18.42 -18.24
C ALA A 227 10.77 -19.89 -17.87
N ALA A 228 10.73 -20.81 -18.83
CA ALA A 228 11.01 -22.23 -18.60
C ALA A 228 12.44 -22.45 -18.08
N ALA A 229 13.43 -21.79 -18.68
CA ALA A 229 14.83 -21.86 -18.24
C ALA A 229 15.01 -21.33 -16.80
N GLY A 230 14.44 -20.17 -16.49
CA GLY A 230 14.50 -19.61 -15.13
C GLY A 230 13.78 -20.49 -14.10
N ILE A 231 12.62 -21.05 -14.45
CA ILE A 231 11.88 -21.98 -13.58
C ILE A 231 12.68 -23.25 -13.31
N ALA A 232 13.36 -23.79 -14.33
CA ALA A 232 14.24 -24.95 -14.16
C ALA A 232 15.34 -24.66 -13.14
N VAL A 233 16.01 -23.50 -13.22
CA VAL A 233 17.04 -23.09 -12.24
C VAL A 233 16.46 -22.91 -10.85
N LEU A 234 15.27 -22.32 -10.71
CA LEU A 234 14.59 -22.21 -9.42
C LEU A 234 14.34 -23.60 -8.81
N LYS A 235 13.73 -24.51 -9.59
CA LYS A 235 13.39 -25.88 -9.15
C LYS A 235 14.61 -26.73 -8.83
N GLN A 236 15.72 -26.52 -9.52
CA GLN A 236 16.99 -27.21 -9.24
C GLN A 236 17.74 -26.66 -8.03
N SER A 237 17.34 -25.50 -7.47
CA SER A 237 18.01 -24.94 -6.30
C SER A 237 17.61 -25.69 -5.02
N PRO A 238 18.53 -26.41 -4.35
CA PRO A 238 18.21 -27.14 -3.12
C PRO A 238 17.72 -26.19 -2.02
N SER A 239 18.27 -24.97 -1.99
CA SER A 239 17.89 -23.93 -1.03
C SER A 239 16.46 -23.41 -1.19
N LEU A 240 15.84 -23.62 -2.36
CA LEU A 240 14.47 -23.18 -2.65
C LEU A 240 13.44 -24.30 -2.58
N THR A 241 13.88 -25.56 -2.65
CA THR A 241 13.00 -26.74 -2.69
C THR A 241 11.91 -26.74 -1.61
N PRO A 242 12.18 -26.39 -0.33
CA PRO A 242 11.14 -26.37 0.72
C PRO A 242 10.03 -25.30 0.51
N TYR A 243 10.24 -24.37 -0.41
CA TYR A 243 9.39 -23.20 -0.60
C TYR A 243 8.62 -23.21 -1.94
N LEU A 244 9.15 -23.90 -2.95
CA LEU A 244 8.60 -23.88 -4.31
C LEU A 244 7.30 -24.66 -4.46
N SER A 245 7.02 -25.64 -3.59
CA SER A 245 5.78 -26.46 -3.63
C SER A 245 4.48 -25.65 -3.51
N LYS A 246 4.57 -24.36 -3.16
CA LYS A 246 3.44 -23.43 -3.01
C LYS A 246 3.14 -22.60 -4.26
N TYR A 247 3.97 -22.72 -5.29
CA TYR A 247 3.90 -21.89 -6.50
C TYR A 247 3.76 -22.82 -7.70
N ASN A 248 2.83 -22.49 -8.60
CA ASN A 248 2.80 -23.11 -9.91
C ASN A 248 3.77 -22.39 -10.87
N ASP A 249 3.96 -22.95 -12.06
CA ASP A 249 4.91 -22.40 -13.03
C ASP A 249 4.51 -21.01 -13.53
N SER A 250 3.21 -20.68 -13.56
CA SER A 250 2.74 -19.32 -13.87
C SER A 250 3.14 -18.32 -12.79
N ASP A 251 3.01 -18.68 -11.50
CA ASP A 251 3.43 -17.82 -10.39
C ASP A 251 4.94 -17.57 -10.43
N LEU A 252 5.72 -18.60 -10.75
CA LEU A 252 7.17 -18.51 -10.86
C LEU A 252 7.60 -17.68 -12.08
N ALA A 253 6.93 -17.83 -13.23
CA ALA A 253 7.17 -16.98 -14.40
C ALA A 253 6.88 -15.51 -14.10
N ASP A 254 5.78 -15.22 -13.39
CA ASP A 254 5.44 -13.87 -12.96
C ASP A 254 6.46 -13.27 -11.98
N LEU A 255 6.99 -14.10 -11.07
CA LEU A 255 8.07 -13.71 -10.15
C LEU A 255 9.34 -13.34 -10.92
N LEU A 256 9.76 -14.19 -11.87
CA LEU A 256 10.92 -13.97 -12.72
C LEU A 256 10.78 -12.69 -13.55
N ALA A 257 9.63 -12.51 -14.21
CA ALA A 257 9.35 -11.32 -15.01
C ALA A 257 9.37 -10.04 -14.17
N SER A 258 8.77 -10.10 -12.97
CA SER A 258 8.78 -8.99 -12.02
C SER A 258 10.20 -8.61 -11.64
N TYR A 259 11.03 -9.60 -11.27
CA TYR A 259 12.42 -9.42 -10.84
C TYR A 259 13.32 -8.88 -11.96
N ALA A 260 13.17 -9.38 -13.19
CA ALA A 260 13.89 -8.87 -14.36
C ALA A 260 13.50 -7.42 -14.70
N GLY A 261 12.24 -7.07 -14.51
CA GLY A 261 11.69 -5.78 -14.92
C GLY A 261 11.91 -4.62 -13.97
N ASN A 262 11.99 -4.93 -12.67
CA ASN A 262 11.96 -3.96 -11.59
C ASN A 262 13.16 -4.23 -10.67
N GLU A 263 14.25 -3.52 -10.92
CA GLU A 263 15.49 -3.57 -10.13
C GLU A 263 15.21 -3.42 -8.63
N ASP A 264 16.03 -4.08 -7.81
CA ASP A 264 15.99 -4.08 -6.35
C ASP A 264 14.69 -4.61 -5.72
N LEU A 265 13.97 -5.51 -6.39
CA LEU A 265 12.97 -6.34 -5.73
C LEU A 265 13.66 -7.30 -4.75
N GLY A 266 13.81 -6.91 -3.48
CA GLY A 266 14.17 -7.83 -2.41
C GLY A 266 13.01 -8.80 -2.12
N VAL A 267 12.76 -9.72 -3.04
CA VAL A 267 11.64 -10.67 -3.13
C VAL A 267 10.23 -10.05 -2.97
N LEU A 268 9.39 -10.19 -3.99
CA LEU A 268 7.93 -10.03 -3.85
C LEU A 268 7.41 -11.04 -2.82
N LYS A 269 7.04 -10.57 -1.62
CA LYS A 269 6.40 -11.43 -0.62
C LYS A 269 4.89 -11.32 -0.73
N PRO A 270 4.15 -12.40 -1.04
CA PRO A 270 2.72 -12.43 -0.78
C PRO A 270 2.48 -12.31 0.75
N GLU A 271 1.62 -11.39 1.20
CA GLU A 271 1.24 -11.30 2.61
C GLU A 271 0.37 -12.52 2.98
N ARG A 272 0.96 -13.51 3.66
CA ARG A 272 0.23 -14.62 4.29
C ARG A 272 -0.44 -14.18 5.60
N SER A 273 -1.55 -14.87 5.92
CA SER A 273 -2.45 -14.66 7.05
C SER A 273 -1.73 -14.62 8.41
N ILE A 274 -2.23 -13.74 9.29
CA ILE A 274 -1.66 -13.43 10.59
C ILE A 274 -2.04 -14.51 11.61
N ALA A 275 -1.28 -15.58 11.61
CA ALA A 275 -1.03 -16.42 12.78
C ALA A 275 0.48 -16.72 12.78
N ASP A 276 1.16 -16.55 13.91
CA ASP A 276 2.63 -16.62 14.13
C ASP A 276 3.50 -15.45 13.66
N LYS A 277 3.81 -14.56 14.61
CA LYS A 277 4.49 -13.27 14.38
C LYS A 277 5.88 -13.11 14.99
N SER A 278 6.49 -14.09 15.67
CA SER A 278 7.85 -13.90 16.24
C SER A 278 8.91 -14.84 15.64
N ALA A 279 8.68 -16.16 15.61
CA ALA A 279 9.63 -17.11 15.00
C ALA A 279 9.64 -17.08 13.46
N ARG A 280 8.55 -16.60 12.84
CA ARG A 280 8.30 -16.67 11.39
C ARG A 280 9.06 -15.62 10.57
N TYR A 281 9.39 -14.46 11.15
CA TYR A 281 10.13 -13.40 10.45
C TYR A 281 11.60 -13.77 10.21
N ALA A 282 12.21 -14.57 11.09
CA ALA A 282 13.54 -15.15 10.87
C ALA A 282 13.50 -16.14 9.69
N LYS A 283 12.52 -17.06 9.67
CA LYS A 283 12.35 -18.05 8.60
C LYS A 283 12.01 -17.41 7.23
N LEU A 284 11.17 -16.38 7.21
CA LEU A 284 10.86 -15.58 6.01
C LEU A 284 12.03 -14.68 5.56
N GLY A 285 12.90 -14.26 6.48
CA GLY A 285 14.13 -13.53 6.15
C GLY A 285 15.16 -14.43 5.48
N VAL A 286 15.25 -15.69 5.92
CA VAL A 286 16.06 -16.74 5.31
C VAL A 286 15.50 -17.11 3.93
N GLU A 287 14.20 -17.35 3.80
CA GLU A 287 13.51 -17.57 2.50
C GLU A 287 13.81 -16.48 1.47
N ALA A 288 13.70 -15.21 1.87
CA ALA A 288 13.94 -14.10 0.94
C ALA A 288 15.39 -14.01 0.49
N LYS A 289 16.37 -14.26 1.38
CA LYS A 289 17.79 -14.27 1.01
C LYS A 289 18.11 -15.39 0.02
N HIS A 290 17.49 -16.56 0.16
CA HIS A 290 17.68 -17.67 -0.79
C HIS A 290 17.08 -17.33 -2.16
N PHE A 291 15.86 -16.80 -2.20
CA PHE A 291 15.24 -16.36 -3.46
C PHE A 291 16.04 -15.23 -4.12
N ASP A 292 16.41 -14.19 -3.38
CA ASP A 292 17.19 -13.06 -3.91
C ASP A 292 18.51 -13.54 -4.54
N LYS A 293 19.24 -14.46 -3.88
CA LYS A 293 20.51 -14.98 -4.41
C LYS A 293 20.31 -15.73 -5.73
N VAL A 294 19.30 -16.60 -5.81
CA VAL A 294 19.05 -17.41 -7.01
C VAL A 294 18.48 -16.54 -8.13
N LEU A 295 17.56 -15.62 -7.84
CA LEU A 295 16.99 -14.70 -8.82
C LEU A 295 18.05 -13.72 -9.36
N ALA A 296 18.91 -13.19 -8.50
CA ALA A 296 20.05 -12.37 -8.92
C ALA A 296 20.97 -13.15 -9.86
N LYS A 297 21.25 -14.43 -9.55
CA LYS A 297 22.03 -15.30 -10.42
C LYS A 297 21.36 -15.53 -11.78
N ILE A 298 20.07 -15.85 -11.79
CA ILE A 298 19.30 -16.06 -13.02
C ILE A 298 19.38 -14.83 -13.94
N VAL A 299 19.27 -13.62 -13.37
CA VAL A 299 19.41 -12.37 -14.11
C VAL A 299 20.86 -12.14 -14.55
N SER A 300 21.85 -12.32 -13.67
CA SER A 300 23.27 -12.09 -14.01
C SER A 300 23.79 -13.05 -15.08
N ASP A 301 23.25 -14.27 -15.12
CA ASP A 301 23.57 -15.28 -16.12
C ASP A 301 22.88 -15.00 -17.48
N GLY A 302 22.07 -13.94 -17.58
CA GLY A 302 21.39 -13.56 -18.82
C GLY A 302 20.25 -14.50 -19.23
N LEU A 303 19.73 -15.32 -18.31
CA LEU A 303 18.73 -16.35 -18.62
C LEU A 303 17.34 -15.79 -18.93
N LEU A 304 17.08 -14.52 -18.61
CA LEU A 304 15.78 -13.89 -18.78
C LEU A 304 15.77 -12.94 -19.97
N THR A 305 14.98 -13.27 -20.98
CA THR A 305 14.73 -12.39 -22.14
C THR A 305 13.42 -11.66 -21.92
N ILE A 306 13.50 -10.33 -21.74
CA ILE A 306 12.33 -9.47 -21.63
C ILE A 306 11.64 -9.40 -23.00
N ALA A 307 10.41 -9.92 -23.05
CA ALA A 307 9.57 -9.85 -24.25
C ALA A 307 8.89 -8.48 -24.36
N THR A 308 8.35 -7.97 -23.24
CA THR A 308 7.79 -6.61 -23.19
C THR A 308 8.12 -5.96 -21.86
N LYS A 309 8.35 -4.64 -21.89
CA LYS A 309 8.49 -3.80 -20.70
C LYS A 309 7.63 -2.56 -20.88
N LYS A 310 6.48 -2.53 -20.21
CA LYS A 310 5.57 -1.40 -20.24
C LYS A 310 5.62 -0.66 -18.91
N LYS A 311 5.63 0.67 -18.97
CA LYS A 311 5.49 1.49 -17.77
C LYS A 311 4.08 1.30 -17.18
N GLY A 312 4.03 0.82 -15.94
CA GLY A 312 2.81 0.63 -15.17
C GLY A 312 2.44 1.90 -14.41
N SER A 313 2.11 1.78 -13.13
CA SER A 313 1.86 2.93 -12.27
C SER A 313 3.12 3.49 -11.65
N CYS A 314 3.13 4.81 -11.51
CA CYS A 314 4.18 5.58 -10.86
C CYS A 314 3.60 6.39 -9.70
N MET A 315 4.46 6.66 -8.73
CA MET A 315 4.19 7.52 -7.59
C MET A 315 5.37 8.45 -7.33
N VAL A 316 5.13 9.71 -6.99
CA VAL A 316 6.15 10.66 -6.55
C VAL A 316 6.40 10.48 -5.06
N HIS A 317 7.66 10.32 -4.69
CA HIS A 317 8.10 10.19 -3.32
C HIS A 317 8.16 11.57 -2.63
N ALA A 318 7.52 11.68 -1.47
CA ALA A 318 7.72 12.75 -0.51
C ALA A 318 7.67 12.15 0.90
N ALA A 319 8.62 12.53 1.75
CA ALA A 319 8.66 12.12 3.14
C ALA A 319 7.36 12.54 3.84
N TYR A 320 6.90 11.76 4.83
CA TYR A 320 5.60 12.00 5.48
C TYR A 320 5.43 13.43 6.03
N THR A 321 6.49 13.99 6.61
CA THR A 321 6.55 15.37 7.13
C THR A 321 6.44 16.46 6.06
N ARG A 322 6.61 16.08 4.78
CA ARG A 322 6.63 16.95 3.60
C ARG A 322 5.41 16.74 2.70
N ARG A 323 4.38 16.03 3.16
CA ARG A 323 3.15 15.77 2.38
C ARG A 323 2.05 16.81 2.57
N TYR A 324 2.06 17.54 3.68
CA TYR A 324 0.93 18.38 4.10
C TYR A 324 1.41 19.74 4.62
N GLY A 325 0.51 20.74 4.56
CA GLY A 325 0.74 22.07 5.15
C GLY A 325 1.75 22.93 4.38
N ARG A 326 2.20 24.02 5.01
CA ARG A 326 3.13 25.01 4.41
C ARG A 326 4.50 24.43 4.04
N GLY A 327 4.88 23.31 4.65
CA GLY A 327 6.13 22.60 4.38
C GLY A 327 5.99 21.47 3.37
N ALA A 328 4.91 21.42 2.58
CA ALA A 328 4.74 20.41 1.55
C ALA A 328 5.85 20.49 0.48
N ALA A 329 6.23 19.34 -0.07
CA ALA A 329 7.21 19.25 -1.14
C ALA A 329 6.68 19.93 -2.42
N SER A 330 7.56 20.66 -3.13
CA SER A 330 7.17 21.48 -4.28
C SER A 330 6.56 20.66 -5.43
N CYS A 331 6.99 19.42 -5.63
CA CYS A 331 6.45 18.51 -6.64
C CYS A 331 5.02 18.02 -6.40
N LEU A 332 4.40 18.38 -5.27
CA LEU A 332 3.03 17.99 -4.95
C LEU A 332 1.98 18.98 -5.48
N HIS A 333 2.39 20.07 -6.14
CA HIS A 333 1.57 21.24 -6.49
C HIS A 333 1.52 21.60 -7.97
#